data_AF-A0A950UN85-F1
#
_entry.id   AF-A0A950UN85-F1
#
_cell.length_a   1.000
_cell.length_b   1.000
_cell.length_c   1.000
_cell.angle_alpha   90.00
_cell.angle_beta   90.00
_cell.angle_gamma   90.00
#
_symmetry.space_group_name_H-M   'P 1'
#
loop_
_entity.id
_entity.type
_entity.pdbx_description
1 polymer ?
#
loop_
_entity_poly.entity_id
_entity_poly.type
_entity_poly.pdbx_seq_one_letter_code
_entity_poly.pdbx_strand_id
1 'polypeptide(L)'
;MVTVAATVPRVDIIGVPMDLGASRRGVDMGPSAVRYAKLHERLRTLGIPTIVDRGDLVVPIRESAETDDASAKYFNVIEAACNRLAELVEDAVKEEGVPIVLGGDHSIAMGTLSGLTRGRGAPPGLIWVDAHADINSPQT
;
A
#
# COMPACT_ATOMS: atom_id res chain seq x y z
N MET A 1 -8.75 -21.00 27.85
CA MET A 1 -9.45 -19.75 27.50
C MET A 1 -8.39 -18.80 26.98
N VAL A 2 -8.21 -18.71 25.66
CA VAL A 2 -7.17 -17.84 25.07
C VAL A 2 -7.81 -16.47 24.88
N THR A 3 -7.47 -15.55 25.77
CA THR A 3 -7.86 -14.15 25.65
C THR A 3 -6.99 -13.52 24.57
N VAL A 4 -7.48 -13.48 23.32
CA VAL A 4 -6.87 -12.62 22.30
C VAL A 4 -7.57 -11.27 22.38
N ALA A 5 -6.98 -10.36 23.15
CA ALA A 5 -7.21 -8.94 22.95
C ALA A 5 -5.84 -8.28 22.84
N ALA A 6 -5.06 -8.70 21.84
CA ALA A 6 -3.97 -7.86 21.36
C ALA A 6 -4.63 -6.65 20.70
N THR A 7 -4.87 -5.61 21.49
CA THR A 7 -5.33 -4.32 20.97
C THR A 7 -4.22 -3.77 20.08
N VAL A 8 -4.54 -3.46 18.81
CA VAL A 8 -3.59 -2.80 17.91
C VAL A 8 -3.27 -1.42 18.50
N PRO A 9 -2.04 -1.17 18.98
CA PRO A 9 -1.72 0.05 19.71
C PRO A 9 -1.55 1.25 18.78
N ARG A 10 -1.21 0.99 17.51
CA ARG A 10 -0.89 2.01 16.53
C ARG A 10 -1.24 1.54 15.12
N VAL A 11 -1.83 2.44 14.34
CA VAL A 11 -2.05 2.29 12.90
C VAL A 11 -1.40 3.44 12.16
N ASP A 12 -0.70 3.11 11.07
CA ASP A 12 -0.12 4.08 10.16
C ASP A 12 -0.84 3.98 8.80
N ILE A 13 -1.54 5.04 8.40
CA ILE A 13 -2.26 5.10 7.13
C ILE A 13 -1.31 5.67 6.07
N ILE A 14 -1.12 4.96 4.96
CA ILE A 14 -0.24 5.37 3.86
C ILE A 14 -1.05 5.29 2.57
N GLY A 15 -1.28 6.41 1.89
CA GLY A 15 -1.96 6.41 0.61
C GLY A 15 -1.00 6.32 -0.56
N VAL A 16 -1.36 5.53 -1.57
CA VAL A 16 -0.54 5.27 -2.75
C VAL A 16 -1.44 5.42 -3.98
N PRO A 17 -1.56 6.64 -4.55
CA PRO A 17 -2.45 6.92 -5.68
C PRO A 17 -1.87 6.38 -7.01
N MET A 18 -1.57 5.08 -7.07
CA MET A 18 -1.00 4.40 -8.24
C MET A 18 -2.09 4.04 -9.25
N ASP A 19 -1.96 4.54 -10.48
CA ASP A 19 -2.90 4.32 -11.60
C ASP A 19 -2.17 3.87 -12.89
N LEU A 20 -0.94 3.38 -12.73
CA LEU A 20 -0.01 3.05 -13.82
C LEU A 20 0.18 1.54 -14.02
N GLY A 21 -0.02 0.73 -12.97
CA GLY A 21 0.05 -0.73 -13.04
C GLY A 21 -1.18 -1.36 -13.67
N ALA A 22 -2.30 -0.63 -13.73
CA ALA A 22 -3.53 -1.05 -14.39
C ALA A 22 -3.78 -0.35 -15.75
N SER A 23 -4.65 -0.97 -16.55
CA SER A 23 -5.16 -0.37 -17.80
C SER A 23 -6.36 0.57 -17.59
N ARG A 24 -6.94 0.59 -16.38
CA ARG A 24 -8.06 1.45 -16.03
C ARG A 24 -7.57 2.66 -15.24
N ARG A 25 -8.21 3.79 -15.48
CA ARG A 25 -7.93 5.06 -14.80
C ARG A 25 -8.85 5.25 -13.60
N GLY A 26 -8.42 6.14 -12.70
CA GLY A 26 -9.22 6.64 -11.60
C GLY A 26 -9.03 5.88 -10.29
N VAL A 27 -8.18 4.86 -10.25
CA VAL A 27 -7.88 4.16 -9.00
C VAL A 27 -6.96 4.98 -8.09
N ASP A 28 -6.26 5.98 -8.65
CA ASP A 28 -5.53 7.01 -7.90
C ASP A 28 -6.41 7.78 -6.90
N MET A 29 -7.72 7.88 -7.13
CA MET A 29 -8.66 8.50 -6.19
C MET A 29 -8.98 7.61 -4.97
N GLY A 30 -8.60 6.34 -4.99
CA GLY A 30 -8.86 5.35 -3.94
C GLY A 30 -8.49 5.81 -2.52
N PRO A 31 -7.25 6.29 -2.27
CA PRO A 31 -6.83 6.75 -0.95
C PRO A 31 -7.72 7.88 -0.42
N SER A 32 -8.05 8.86 -1.27
CA SER A 32 -8.93 9.97 -0.92
C SER A 32 -10.36 9.50 -0.63
N ALA A 33 -10.91 8.60 -1.46
CA ALA A 33 -12.25 8.06 -1.28
C ALA A 33 -12.40 7.28 0.03
N VAL A 34 -11.42 6.44 0.39
CA VAL A 34 -11.45 5.68 1.66
C VAL A 34 -11.33 6.59 2.87
N ARG A 35 -10.47 7.62 2.81
CA ARG A 35 -10.38 8.63 3.87
C ARG A 35 -11.70 9.39 4.02
N TYR A 36 -12.31 9.81 2.91
CA TYR A 36 -13.61 10.49 2.89
C TYR A 36 -14.74 9.60 3.45
N ALA A 37 -14.65 8.29 3.25
CA ALA A 37 -15.55 7.29 3.83
C ALA A 37 -15.36 7.05 5.35
N LYS A 38 -14.74 8.02 6.05
CA LYS A 38 -14.60 8.08 7.51
C LYS A 38 -13.67 7.02 8.11
N LEU A 39 -12.60 6.65 7.41
CA LEU A 39 -11.59 5.68 7.91
C LEU A 39 -11.12 6.05 9.33
N HIS A 40 -10.73 7.30 9.57
CA HIS A 40 -10.24 7.76 10.86
C HIS A 40 -11.27 7.60 11.99
N GLU A 41 -12.53 7.97 11.75
CA GLU A 41 -13.59 7.83 12.75
C GLU A 41 -13.84 6.35 13.09
N ARG A 42 -13.80 5.48 12.08
CA ARG A 42 -13.97 4.03 12.27
C ARG A 42 -12.82 3.42 13.08
N LEU A 43 -11.57 3.76 12.76
CA LEU A 43 -10.39 3.29 13.52
C LEU A 43 -10.45 3.74 14.99
N ARG A 44 -10.87 4.99 15.26
CA ARG A 44 -11.10 5.47 16.64
C ARG A 44 -12.21 4.71 17.34
N THR A 45 -13.31 4.40 16.64
CA THR A 45 -14.43 3.62 17.19
C THR A 45 -14.02 2.19 17.55
N LEU A 46 -13.04 1.62 16.84
CA LEU A 46 -12.42 0.32 17.16
C LEU A 46 -11.47 0.38 18.37
N GLY A 47 -11.30 1.56 19.00
CA GLY A 47 -10.45 1.74 20.17
C GLY A 47 -8.96 1.80 19.86
N ILE A 48 -8.56 2.07 18.61
CA ILE A 48 -7.15 2.24 18.24
C ILE A 48 -6.65 3.58 18.79
N PRO A 49 -5.69 3.58 19.74
CA PRO A 49 -5.35 4.80 20.47
C PRO A 49 -4.44 5.73 19.66
N THR A 50 -3.58 5.18 18.80
CA THR A 50 -2.66 5.98 17.96
C THR A 50 -2.95 5.74 16.48
N ILE A 51 -3.32 6.80 15.77
CA ILE A 51 -3.53 6.78 14.32
C ILE A 51 -2.64 7.85 13.71
N VAL A 52 -1.71 7.45 12.86
CA VAL A 52 -0.81 8.35 12.13
C VAL A 52 -1.13 8.28 10.64
N ASP A 53 -1.64 9.36 10.08
CA ASP A 53 -1.80 9.47 8.63
C ASP A 53 -0.52 10.04 8.03
N ARG A 54 0.20 9.22 7.26
CA ARG A 54 1.45 9.59 6.59
C ARG A 54 1.18 10.31 5.25
N GLY A 55 -0.08 10.58 4.92
CA GLY A 55 -0.48 11.23 3.68
C GLY A 55 -0.38 10.30 2.47
N ASP A 56 -0.25 10.90 1.29
CA ASP A 56 -0.18 10.20 0.02
C ASP A 56 1.23 10.29 -0.58
N LEU A 57 1.70 9.18 -1.15
CA LEU A 57 2.90 9.19 -1.99
C LEU A 57 2.66 10.07 -3.22
N VAL A 58 3.71 10.77 -3.63
CA VAL A 58 3.72 11.45 -4.92
C VAL A 58 3.97 10.41 -6.01
N VAL A 59 2.93 10.14 -6.79
CA VAL A 59 3.00 9.28 -7.98
C VAL A 59 2.68 10.16 -9.20
N PRO A 60 3.49 10.13 -10.27
CA PRO A 60 3.16 10.83 -11.51
C PRO A 60 1.81 10.39 -12.07
N ILE A 61 1.02 11.35 -12.53
CA ILE A 61 -0.18 11.05 -13.30
C ILE A 61 0.22 10.47 -14.66
N ARG A 62 -0.67 9.66 -15.24
CA ARG A 62 -0.41 8.92 -16.48
C ARG A 62 0.02 9.79 -17.66
N GLU A 63 -0.49 11.01 -17.76
CA GLU A 63 -0.16 12.01 -18.79
C GLU A 63 1.29 12.50 -18.69
N SER A 64 1.86 12.47 -17.48
CA SER A 64 3.20 12.95 -17.18
C SER A 64 4.23 11.83 -17.06
N ALA A 65 3.79 10.57 -17.11
CA ALA A 65 4.64 9.40 -16.93
C ALA A 65 5.20 8.92 -18.28
N GLU A 66 6.51 8.72 -18.33
CA GLU A 66 7.17 8.11 -19.49
C GLU A 66 7.01 6.58 -19.47
N THR A 67 6.90 5.99 -20.65
CA THR A 67 6.81 4.53 -20.82
C THR A 67 8.14 3.96 -21.28
N ASP A 68 8.68 3.01 -20.52
CA ASP A 68 9.99 2.41 -20.80
C ASP A 68 9.92 1.21 -21.76
N ASP A 69 8.94 0.31 -21.56
CA ASP A 69 8.75 -0.94 -22.32
C ASP A 69 7.26 -1.23 -22.56
N ALA A 70 6.92 -1.84 -23.70
CA ALA A 70 5.54 -2.23 -24.03
C ALA A 70 5.03 -3.41 -23.17
N SER A 71 5.92 -4.32 -22.76
CA SER A 71 5.65 -5.50 -21.93
C SER A 71 5.53 -5.18 -20.43
N ALA A 72 6.20 -4.10 -19.97
CA ALA A 72 6.15 -3.60 -18.60
C ALA A 72 6.05 -2.07 -18.61
N LYS A 73 4.84 -1.56 -18.86
CA LYS A 73 4.59 -0.12 -18.96
C LYS A 73 4.85 0.58 -17.64
N TYR A 74 5.50 1.75 -17.69
CA TYR A 74 5.79 2.60 -16.54
C TYR A 74 6.67 1.94 -15.47
N PHE A 75 7.46 0.93 -15.84
CA PHE A 75 8.28 0.14 -14.90
C PHE A 75 9.09 1.02 -13.94
N ASN A 76 9.82 2.00 -14.45
CA ASN A 76 10.70 2.84 -13.62
C ASN A 76 9.90 3.66 -12.59
N VAL A 77 8.71 4.14 -12.96
CA VAL A 77 7.84 4.92 -12.06
C VAL A 77 7.23 4.02 -10.99
N ILE A 78 6.77 2.82 -11.37
CA ILE A 78 6.20 1.84 -10.45
C ILE A 78 7.27 1.36 -9.46
N GLU A 79 8.48 1.07 -9.94
CA GLU A 79 9.61 0.66 -9.10
C GLU A 79 9.96 1.75 -8.08
N ALA A 80 10.11 3.00 -8.53
CA ALA A 80 10.43 4.11 -7.64
C ALA A 80 9.37 4.31 -6.55
N ALA A 81 8.08 4.26 -6.93
CA ALA A 81 6.98 4.37 -5.97
C ALA A 81 6.95 3.19 -4.99
N CYS A 82 7.20 1.96 -5.46
CA CYS A 82 7.24 0.77 -4.60
C CYS A 82 8.41 0.82 -3.62
N ASN A 83 9.59 1.30 -4.04
CA ASN A 83 10.72 1.51 -3.15
C ASN A 83 10.40 2.54 -2.06
N ARG A 84 9.79 3.67 -2.44
CA ARG A 84 9.37 4.69 -1.46
C ARG A 84 8.30 4.16 -0.50
N LEU A 85 7.36 3.38 -1.00
CA LEU A 85 6.34 2.71 -0.18
C LEU A 85 6.98 1.73 0.81
N ALA A 86 7.96 0.96 0.36
CA ALA A 86 8.67 0.02 1.21
C ALA A 86 9.35 0.70 2.39
N GLU A 87 9.98 1.87 2.18
CA GLU A 87 10.57 2.69 3.25
C GLU A 87 9.51 3.13 4.28
N LEU A 88 8.38 3.67 3.83
CA LEU A 88 7.32 4.15 4.72
C LEU A 88 6.65 3.02 5.52
N VAL A 89 6.48 1.86 4.89
CA VAL A 89 5.96 0.65 5.55
C VAL A 89 6.97 0.09 6.54
N GLU A 90 8.26 0.07 6.20
CA GLU A 90 9.35 -0.32 7.08
C GLU A 90 9.40 0.57 8.34
N ASP A 91 9.31 1.89 8.16
CA ASP A 91 9.26 2.86 9.27
C ASP A 91 8.04 2.61 10.16
N ALA A 92 6.85 2.44 9.58
CA ALA A 92 5.64 2.16 10.33
C ALA A 92 5.77 0.89 11.18
N VAL A 93 6.35 -0.18 10.63
CA VAL A 93 6.57 -1.44 11.36
C VAL A 93 7.62 -1.26 12.47
N LYS A 94 8.71 -0.54 12.22
CA LYS A 94 9.75 -0.24 13.21
C LYS A 94 9.26 0.63 14.36
N GLU A 95 8.26 1.47 14.11
CA GLU A 95 7.54 2.26 15.11
C GLU A 95 6.42 1.46 15.82
N GLU A 96 6.43 0.13 15.70
CA GLU A 96 5.43 -0.78 16.29
C GLU A 96 3.99 -0.53 15.79
N GLY A 97 3.85 0.12 14.64
CA GLY A 97 2.59 0.39 13.95
C GLY A 97 2.15 -0.74 13.02
N VAL A 98 0.84 -0.87 12.85
CA VAL A 98 0.25 -1.69 11.78
C VAL A 98 -0.01 -0.79 10.57
N PRO A 99 0.70 -0.98 9.45
CA PRO A 99 0.49 -0.19 8.25
C PRO A 99 -0.85 -0.57 7.59
N ILE A 100 -1.68 0.43 7.30
CA ILE A 100 -2.82 0.34 6.39
C ILE A 100 -2.46 1.11 5.13
N VAL A 101 -2.12 0.37 4.07
CA VAL A 101 -1.81 0.94 2.76
C VAL A 101 -3.10 1.09 1.96
N LEU A 102 -3.46 2.31 1.63
CA LEU A 102 -4.60 2.64 0.78
C LEU A 102 -4.10 2.77 -0.64
N GLY A 103 -4.50 1.84 -1.50
CA GLY A 103 -4.02 1.78 -2.87
C GLY A 103 -4.82 2.60 -3.86
N GLY A 104 -4.19 2.75 -5.03
CA GLY A 104 -4.84 2.56 -6.31
C GLY A 104 -4.70 1.10 -6.75
N ASP A 105 -3.99 0.83 -7.85
CA ASP A 105 -3.86 -0.53 -8.39
C ASP A 105 -2.95 -1.48 -7.55
N HIS A 106 -3.00 -2.78 -7.87
CA HIS A 106 -2.39 -3.83 -7.06
C HIS A 106 -0.86 -3.90 -7.15
N SER A 107 -0.21 -3.14 -8.05
CA SER A 107 1.26 -3.15 -8.18
C SER A 107 1.95 -2.71 -6.88
N ILE A 108 1.27 -1.89 -6.07
CA ILE A 108 1.76 -1.37 -4.80
C ILE A 108 2.06 -2.49 -3.78
N ALA A 109 1.47 -3.68 -3.94
CA ALA A 109 1.74 -4.81 -3.07
C ALA A 109 3.22 -5.19 -3.04
N MET A 110 3.95 -4.97 -4.14
CA MET A 110 5.41 -5.17 -4.18
C MET A 110 6.13 -4.29 -3.15
N GLY A 111 5.77 -3.00 -3.08
CA GLY A 111 6.31 -2.08 -2.07
C GLY A 111 5.86 -2.44 -0.66
N THR A 112 4.58 -2.77 -0.48
CA THR A 112 4.02 -3.15 0.83
C THR A 112 4.72 -4.38 1.42
N LEU A 113 4.84 -5.48 0.66
CA LEU A 113 5.47 -6.71 1.12
C LEU A 113 6.97 -6.54 1.34
N SER A 114 7.63 -5.75 0.50
CA SER A 114 9.05 -5.41 0.68
C SER A 114 9.29 -4.66 1.99
N GLY A 115 8.49 -3.62 2.28
CA GLY A 115 8.60 -2.86 3.52
C GLY A 115 8.27 -3.69 4.76
N LEU A 116 7.24 -4.54 4.70
CA LEU A 116 6.89 -5.47 5.78
C LEU A 116 8.05 -6.43 6.07
N THR A 117 8.66 -6.99 5.02
CA THR A 117 9.80 -7.92 5.15
C THR A 117 10.99 -7.24 5.79
N ARG A 118 11.33 -6.01 5.34
CA ARG A 118 12.44 -5.22 5.91
C ARG A 118 12.19 -4.85 7.37
N GLY A 119 10.98 -4.36 7.69
CA GLY A 119 10.62 -3.94 9.04
C GLY A 119 10.56 -5.10 10.05
N ARG A 120 10.13 -6.29 9.62
CA ARG A 120 10.06 -7.48 10.48
C ARG A 120 11.34 -8.31 10.51
N GLY A 121 12.25 -8.10 9.57
CA GLY A 121 13.44 -8.93 9.36
C GLY A 121 13.16 -10.31 8.75
N ALA A 122 11.92 -10.61 8.38
CA ALA A 122 11.51 -11.85 7.74
C ALA A 122 10.24 -11.65 6.90
N PRO A 123 10.05 -12.41 5.80
CA PRO A 123 8.83 -12.33 4.99
C PRO A 123 7.57 -12.69 5.80
N PRO A 124 6.46 -11.95 5.65
CA PRO A 124 5.20 -12.31 6.28
C PRO A 124 4.53 -13.49 5.57
N GLY A 125 3.62 -14.18 6.27
CA GLY A 125 2.59 -14.99 5.59
C GLY A 125 1.62 -14.08 4.82
N LEU A 126 1.17 -14.52 3.65
CA LEU A 126 0.32 -13.73 2.75
C LEU A 126 -1.04 -14.38 2.55
N ILE A 127 -2.10 -13.62 2.80
CA ILE A 127 -3.46 -13.95 2.37
C ILE A 127 -3.82 -12.97 1.25
N TRP A 128 -3.91 -13.48 0.02
CA TRP A 128 -4.24 -12.69 -1.17
C TRP A 128 -5.71 -12.92 -1.53
N VAL A 129 -6.54 -11.88 -1.35
CA VAL A 129 -7.98 -11.94 -1.64
C VAL A 129 -8.23 -11.10 -2.89
N ASP A 130 -8.24 -11.76 -4.04
CA ASP A 130 -8.47 -11.11 -5.34
C ASP A 130 -9.11 -12.12 -6.31
N ALA A 131 -9.77 -11.61 -7.35
CA ALA A 131 -10.22 -12.41 -8.48
C ALA A 131 -9.04 -12.90 -9.35
N HIS A 132 -7.90 -12.22 -9.29
CA HIS A 132 -6.70 -12.54 -10.05
C HIS A 132 -5.56 -12.99 -9.12
N ALA A 133 -4.66 -13.82 -9.64
CA ALA A 133 -3.52 -14.28 -8.87
C ALA A 133 -2.38 -13.25 -8.80
N ASP A 134 -2.32 -12.30 -9.75
CA ASP A 134 -1.28 -11.27 -9.86
C ASP A 134 0.17 -11.80 -9.86
N ILE A 135 0.37 -12.92 -10.57
CA ILE A 135 1.65 -13.65 -10.66
C ILE A 135 2.22 -13.70 -12.09
N ASN A 136 1.73 -12.86 -12.99
CA ASN A 136 2.27 -12.78 -14.35
C ASN A 136 3.67 -12.17 -14.36
N SER A 137 4.50 -12.64 -15.29
CA SER A 137 5.77 -12.02 -15.67
C SER A 137 5.59 -11.12 -16.90
N PRO A 138 6.54 -10.23 -17.23
CA PRO A 138 6.46 -9.45 -18.47
C PRO A 138 6.38 -10.32 -19.75
N GLN A 139 6.73 -11.60 -19.69
CA GLN A 139 6.71 -12.54 -20.82
C GLN A 139 5.42 -13.39 -20.90
N THR A 140 4.48 -13.27 -19.96
CA THR A 140 3.31 -14.15 -19.82
C THR A 140 2.04 -13.35 -19.54
#